data_AF-A0A2E0HZ55-F1
#
_entry.id   AF-A0A2E0HZ55-F1
#
_cell.length_a   1.000
_cell.length_b   1.000
_cell.length_c   1.000
_cell.angle_alpha   90.00
_cell.angle_beta   90.00
_cell.angle_gamma   90.00
#
_symmetry.space_group_name_H-M   'P 1'
#
loop_
_entity.id
_entity.type
_entity.pdbx_description
1 polymer ?
#
loop_
_entity_poly.entity_id
_entity_poly.type
_entity_poly.pdbx_seq_one_letter_code
_entity_poly.pdbx_strand_id
1 'polypeptide(L)'
;MKFIEARESLFQIFEENSFRENVVAKNSHCSESTLATCSNGTEISVCYPGYKSKLKGNKIVYDFRVDIKKDGIKTALSHANIITDIYNKIVNGGMNADNLRNRLIESSVENIFNLGEVVKELTYNPCPPNQDLIAKVNGAHGAKQINIKGNSFDLAIEELFTSIKWIVLQEDINYPISSGFEGRKMPFARYIEAIYTTESNERTLESVIQRALAHFRPALWKDMDYSFRNYIR
;
A
#
# COMPACT_ATOMS: atom_id res chain seq x y z
N MET A 1 7.79 -9.82 -3.89
CA MET A 1 7.15 -9.55 -5.21
C MET A 1 8.23 -9.21 -6.24
N LYS A 2 7.90 -8.95 -7.50
CA LYS A 2 8.85 -8.47 -8.52
C LYS A 2 8.84 -6.94 -8.61
N PHE A 3 9.52 -6.22 -7.72
CA PHE A 3 9.50 -4.76 -7.67
C PHE A 3 10.37 -4.13 -8.76
N ILE A 4 11.48 -4.76 -9.15
CA ILE A 4 12.37 -4.21 -10.19
C ILE A 4 11.65 -4.20 -11.54
N GLU A 5 11.12 -5.36 -11.94
CA GLU A 5 10.34 -5.54 -13.18
C GLU A 5 9.12 -4.59 -13.21
N ALA A 6 8.43 -4.44 -12.08
CA ALA A 6 7.28 -3.55 -11.96
C ALA A 6 7.64 -2.07 -12.13
N ARG A 7 8.78 -1.64 -11.58
CA ARG A 7 9.27 -0.26 -11.72
C ARG A 7 9.64 0.04 -13.16
N GLU A 8 10.35 -0.88 -13.82
CA GLU A 8 10.75 -0.73 -15.22
C GLU A 8 9.53 -0.63 -16.13
N SER A 9 8.56 -1.52 -15.94
CA SER A 9 7.28 -1.48 -16.67
C SER A 9 6.53 -0.16 -16.44
N LEU A 10 6.52 0.34 -15.20
CA LEU A 10 5.85 1.60 -14.85
C LEU A 10 6.54 2.82 -15.50
N PHE A 11 7.87 2.84 -15.54
CA PHE A 11 8.61 3.91 -16.21
C PHE A 11 8.42 3.91 -17.72
N GLN A 12 8.34 2.73 -18.34
CA GLN A 12 7.95 2.63 -19.75
C GLN A 12 6.56 3.24 -20.00
N ILE A 13 5.57 2.91 -19.15
CA ILE A 13 4.24 3.52 -19.21
C ILE A 13 4.32 5.05 -19.11
N PHE A 14 5.14 5.58 -18.20
CA PHE A 14 5.29 7.04 -18.04
C PHE A 14 5.91 7.71 -19.26
N GLU A 15 6.93 7.09 -19.88
CA GLU A 15 7.56 7.58 -21.09
C GLU A 15 6.58 7.59 -22.28
N GLU A 16 5.77 6.54 -22.41
CA GLU A 16 4.78 6.41 -23.50
C GLU A 16 3.57 7.35 -23.33
N ASN A 17 3.30 7.85 -22.12
CA ASN A 17 2.09 8.61 -21.79
C ASN A 17 2.36 10.05 -21.34
N SER A 18 3.36 10.68 -21.94
CA SER A 18 3.68 12.11 -21.80
C SER A 18 3.84 12.57 -20.33
N PHE A 19 4.41 11.73 -19.46
CA PHE A 19 4.57 12.06 -18.05
C PHE A 19 5.37 13.35 -17.88
N ARG A 20 6.47 13.50 -18.63
CA ARG A 20 7.36 14.66 -18.54
C ARG A 20 6.65 15.96 -18.92
N GLU A 21 5.90 15.94 -20.01
CA GLU A 21 5.14 17.08 -20.52
C GLU A 21 4.11 17.50 -19.48
N ASN A 22 3.41 16.54 -18.88
CA ASN A 22 2.45 16.80 -17.81
C ASN A 22 3.11 17.40 -16.56
N VAL A 23 4.31 16.93 -16.17
CA VAL A 23 5.08 17.54 -15.07
C VAL A 23 5.46 18.99 -15.39
N VAL A 24 5.93 19.29 -16.61
CA VAL A 24 6.29 20.65 -17.04
C VAL A 24 5.07 21.56 -17.02
N ALA A 25 3.94 21.06 -17.51
CA ALA A 25 2.65 21.76 -17.52
C ALA A 25 2.01 21.89 -16.13
N LYS A 26 2.58 21.26 -15.09
CA LYS A 26 2.01 21.16 -13.72
C LYS A 26 0.63 20.50 -13.68
N ASN A 27 0.37 19.58 -14.60
CA ASN A 27 -0.82 18.74 -14.57
C ASN A 27 -0.57 17.56 -13.63
N SER A 28 -1.40 17.41 -12.60
CA SER A 28 -1.36 16.27 -11.68
C SER A 28 -2.58 15.38 -11.87
N HIS A 29 -2.38 14.06 -11.78
CA HIS A 29 -3.42 13.03 -11.92
C HIS A 29 -4.26 13.17 -13.20
N CYS A 30 -3.64 13.62 -14.29
CA CYS A 30 -4.30 13.84 -15.59
C CYS A 30 -4.23 12.62 -16.51
N SER A 31 -3.27 11.72 -16.27
CA SER A 31 -3.12 10.47 -16.99
C SER A 31 -3.43 9.29 -16.06
N GLU A 32 -3.96 8.22 -16.64
CA GLU A 32 -4.23 6.96 -15.95
C GLU A 32 -3.79 5.78 -16.81
N SER A 33 -3.26 4.74 -16.17
CA SER A 33 -3.03 3.44 -16.80
C SER A 33 -3.43 2.31 -15.85
N THR A 34 -4.16 1.33 -16.37
CA THR A 34 -4.49 0.09 -15.65
C THR A 34 -3.24 -0.81 -15.61
N LEU A 35 -2.83 -1.20 -14.41
CA LEU A 35 -1.64 -2.04 -14.19
C LEU A 35 -1.98 -3.52 -14.02
N ALA A 36 -3.19 -3.82 -13.53
CA ALA A 36 -3.66 -5.18 -13.35
C ALA A 36 -5.19 -5.23 -13.36
N THR A 37 -5.72 -6.35 -13.84
CA THR A 37 -7.11 -6.75 -13.65
C THR A 37 -7.11 -8.06 -12.87
N CYS A 38 -7.64 -8.04 -11.65
CA CYS A 38 -7.75 -9.22 -10.80
C CYS A 38 -8.75 -10.23 -11.37
N SER A 39 -8.69 -11.47 -10.89
CA SER A 39 -9.54 -12.59 -11.35
C SER A 39 -11.05 -12.34 -11.25
N ASN A 40 -11.47 -11.47 -10.34
CA ASN A 40 -12.87 -11.06 -10.16
C ASN A 40 -13.26 -9.80 -10.96
N GLY A 41 -12.38 -9.29 -11.82
CA GLY A 41 -12.63 -8.11 -12.65
C GLY A 41 -12.27 -6.77 -12.00
N THR A 42 -11.80 -6.75 -10.75
CA THR A 42 -11.29 -5.52 -10.12
C THR A 42 -10.07 -4.98 -10.87
N GLU A 43 -10.09 -3.70 -11.22
CA GLU A 43 -8.97 -3.03 -11.90
C GLU A 43 -8.13 -2.27 -10.87
N ILE A 44 -6.81 -2.43 -10.92
CA ILE A 44 -5.83 -1.61 -10.19
C ILE A 44 -5.10 -0.73 -11.20
N SER A 45 -5.20 0.58 -11.03
CA SER A 45 -4.62 1.58 -11.92
C SER A 45 -3.68 2.53 -11.18
N VAL A 46 -2.92 3.30 -11.96
CA VAL A 46 -2.14 4.42 -11.44
C VAL A 46 -2.55 5.71 -12.13
N CYS A 47 -2.72 6.77 -11.34
CA CYS A 47 -2.94 8.13 -11.81
C CYS A 47 -1.66 8.95 -11.64
N TYR A 48 -1.20 9.57 -12.72
CA TYR A 48 0.08 10.28 -12.78
C TYR A 48 0.00 11.53 -13.67
N PRO A 49 0.96 12.46 -13.56
CA PRO A 49 1.96 12.60 -12.49
C PRO A 49 1.30 12.85 -11.11
N GLY A 50 1.88 12.31 -10.04
CA GLY A 50 1.44 12.59 -8.67
C GLY A 50 1.88 13.98 -8.18
N TYR A 51 1.30 14.46 -7.08
CA TYR A 51 1.58 15.80 -6.55
C TYR A 51 3.04 16.07 -6.17
N LYS A 52 3.85 15.03 -5.92
CA LYS A 52 5.28 15.19 -5.62
C LYS A 52 6.15 15.24 -6.88
N SER A 53 5.56 15.02 -8.06
CA SER A 53 6.29 15.03 -9.33
C SER A 53 6.83 16.41 -9.66
N LYS A 54 8.10 16.49 -10.05
CA LYS A 54 8.75 17.76 -10.42
C LYS A 54 10.01 17.54 -11.23
N LEU A 55 10.44 18.59 -11.94
CA LEU A 55 11.79 18.64 -12.49
C LEU A 55 12.79 19.07 -11.42
N LYS A 56 13.90 18.32 -11.31
CA LYS A 56 15.07 18.65 -10.51
C LYS A 56 16.28 18.72 -11.45
N GLY A 57 16.52 19.90 -12.01
CA GLY A 57 17.43 20.06 -13.16
C GLY A 57 16.88 19.29 -14.37
N ASN A 58 17.71 18.44 -14.97
CA ASN A 58 17.31 17.60 -16.10
C ASN A 58 16.65 16.27 -15.69
N LYS A 59 16.54 15.99 -14.39
CA LYS A 59 15.94 14.74 -13.88
C LYS A 59 14.48 14.97 -13.47
N ILE A 60 13.63 14.00 -13.79
CA ILE A 60 12.24 13.94 -13.31
C ILE A 60 12.22 13.25 -11.94
N VAL A 61 11.51 13.84 -10.99
CA VAL A 61 11.04 13.15 -9.79
C VAL A 61 9.69 12.56 -10.14
N TYR A 62 9.59 11.23 -10.09
CA TYR A 62 8.36 10.51 -10.39
C TYR A 62 7.52 10.35 -9.12
N ASP A 63 6.21 10.53 -9.26
CA ASP A 63 5.20 10.22 -8.25
C ASP A 63 3.91 9.83 -8.99
N PHE A 64 3.05 9.07 -8.33
CA PHE A 64 1.76 8.62 -8.87
C PHE A 64 0.84 8.26 -7.72
N ARG A 65 -0.44 8.02 -7.99
CA ARG A 65 -1.41 7.53 -7.00
C ARG A 65 -1.95 6.20 -7.47
N VAL A 66 -2.16 5.26 -6.54
CA VAL A 66 -2.79 3.97 -6.86
C VAL A 66 -4.29 4.08 -6.65
N ASP A 67 -5.05 3.72 -7.68
CA ASP A 67 -6.51 3.68 -7.67
C ASP A 67 -7.00 2.24 -7.85
N ILE A 68 -8.16 1.95 -7.28
CA ILE A 68 -8.90 0.70 -7.46
C ILE A 68 -10.26 1.02 -8.06
N LYS A 69 -10.72 0.16 -8.97
CA LYS A 69 -12.11 0.13 -9.45
C LYS A 69 -12.69 -1.25 -9.18
N LYS A 70 -13.62 -1.29 -8.24
CA LYS A 70 -14.28 -2.50 -7.76
C LYS A 70 -15.77 -2.24 -7.60
N ASP A 71 -16.62 -3.15 -8.08
CA ASP A 71 -18.08 -3.06 -7.95
C ASP A 71 -18.66 -1.70 -8.38
N GLY A 72 -18.12 -1.12 -9.45
CA GLY A 72 -18.50 0.20 -9.98
C GLY A 72 -17.98 1.40 -9.18
N ILE A 73 -17.30 1.18 -8.04
CA ILE A 73 -16.66 2.22 -7.24
C ILE A 73 -15.21 2.38 -7.69
N LYS A 74 -14.87 3.58 -8.16
CA LYS A 74 -13.48 3.99 -8.40
C LYS A 74 -12.99 4.91 -7.29
N THR A 75 -11.85 4.58 -6.70
CA THR A 75 -11.29 5.34 -5.57
C THR A 75 -9.79 5.15 -5.43
N ALA A 76 -9.11 6.15 -4.87
CA ALA A 76 -7.71 6.03 -4.49
C ALA A 76 -7.53 5.15 -3.24
N LEU A 77 -6.48 4.33 -3.21
CA LEU A 77 -6.07 3.58 -2.03
C LEU A 77 -4.85 4.23 -1.37
N SER A 78 -4.89 4.32 -0.04
CA SER A 78 -3.80 4.83 0.80
C SER A 78 -3.25 3.75 1.72
N HIS A 79 -2.10 4.00 2.36
CA HIS A 79 -1.58 3.12 3.41
C HIS A 79 -2.62 2.89 4.53
N ALA A 80 -3.38 3.92 4.91
CA ALA A 80 -4.41 3.80 5.94
C ALA A 80 -5.54 2.83 5.51
N ASN A 81 -5.91 2.82 4.22
CA ASN A 81 -6.89 1.87 3.71
C ASN A 81 -6.38 0.43 3.79
N ILE A 82 -5.12 0.19 3.41
CA ILE A 82 -4.49 -1.14 3.49
C ILE A 82 -4.34 -1.61 4.95
N ILE A 83 -3.90 -0.73 5.84
CA ILE A 83 -3.77 -1.03 7.29
C ILE A 83 -5.12 -1.43 7.88
N THR A 84 -6.18 -0.70 7.53
CA THR A 84 -7.55 -0.97 7.99
C THR A 84 -8.06 -2.30 7.46
N ASP A 85 -7.83 -2.60 6.18
CA ASP A 85 -8.25 -3.85 5.55
C ASP A 85 -7.52 -5.07 6.16
N ILE A 86 -6.20 -5.00 6.35
CA ILE A 86 -5.40 -6.03 7.04
C ILE A 86 -5.95 -6.31 8.44
N TYR A 87 -6.15 -5.26 9.24
CA TYR A 87 -6.68 -5.40 10.59
C TYR A 87 -8.08 -6.04 10.59
N ASN A 88 -8.95 -5.58 9.69
CA ASN A 88 -10.32 -6.07 9.57
C ASN A 88 -10.37 -7.55 9.21
N LYS A 89 -9.51 -8.02 8.29
CA LYS A 89 -9.45 -9.43 7.90
C LYS A 89 -9.11 -10.34 9.06
N ILE A 90 -8.24 -9.90 9.97
CA ILE A 90 -7.88 -10.67 11.16
C ILE A 90 -9.03 -10.61 12.18
N VAL A 91 -9.41 -9.41 12.59
CA VAL A 91 -10.31 -9.22 13.75
C VAL A 91 -11.75 -9.60 13.44
N ASN A 92 -12.27 -9.19 12.28
CA ASN A 92 -13.67 -9.43 11.89
C ASN A 92 -13.79 -10.59 10.89
N GLY A 93 -12.79 -10.77 10.03
CA GLY A 93 -12.76 -11.87 9.07
C GLY A 93 -12.25 -13.20 9.64
N GLY A 94 -11.61 -13.21 10.81
CA GLY A 94 -11.06 -14.43 11.42
C GLY A 94 -9.84 -14.99 10.68
N MET A 95 -9.13 -14.18 9.90
CA MET A 95 -7.88 -14.58 9.25
C MET A 95 -6.80 -14.88 10.30
N ASN A 96 -6.03 -15.94 10.08
CA ASN A 96 -4.86 -16.22 10.92
C ASN A 96 -3.76 -15.15 10.71
N ALA A 97 -3.41 -14.47 11.81
CA ALA A 97 -2.48 -13.34 11.81
C ALA A 97 -1.05 -13.74 11.39
N ASP A 98 -0.55 -14.88 11.85
CA ASP A 98 0.78 -15.40 11.51
C ASP A 98 0.89 -15.75 10.01
N ASN A 99 -0.13 -16.38 9.44
CA ASN A 99 -0.18 -16.70 8.02
C ASN A 99 -0.11 -15.42 7.17
N LEU A 100 -0.91 -14.41 7.50
CA LEU A 100 -0.88 -13.14 6.77
C LEU A 100 0.47 -12.42 6.95
N ARG A 101 1.03 -12.42 8.16
CA ARG A 101 2.35 -11.83 8.45
C ARG A 101 3.43 -12.46 7.59
N ASN A 102 3.49 -13.79 7.53
CA ASN A 102 4.51 -14.51 6.76
C ASN A 102 4.38 -14.19 5.27
N ARG A 103 3.16 -14.17 4.72
CA ARG A 103 2.94 -13.81 3.31
C ARG A 103 3.26 -12.34 3.03
N LEU A 104 3.01 -11.41 3.95
CA LEU A 104 3.45 -10.02 3.82
C LEU A 104 4.98 -9.88 3.82
N ILE A 105 5.67 -10.59 4.73
CA ILE A 105 7.14 -10.62 4.79
C ILE A 105 7.71 -11.15 3.48
N GLU A 106 7.21 -12.28 2.99
CA GLU A 106 7.63 -12.84 1.70
C GLU A 106 7.38 -11.86 0.55
N SER A 107 6.22 -11.22 0.55
CA SER A 107 5.85 -10.25 -0.48
C SER A 107 6.77 -9.03 -0.51
N SER A 108 7.41 -8.69 0.60
CA SER A 108 8.32 -7.55 0.71
C SER A 108 9.69 -7.74 0.04
N VAL A 109 10.08 -8.99 -0.20
CA VAL A 109 11.38 -9.35 -0.76
C VAL A 109 11.25 -9.63 -2.27
N GLU A 110 12.29 -9.27 -3.01
CA GLU A 110 12.33 -9.43 -4.46
C GLU A 110 12.26 -10.91 -4.87
N ASN A 111 11.43 -11.25 -5.85
CA ASN A 111 11.37 -12.56 -6.52
C ASN A 111 11.01 -13.81 -5.68
N ILE A 112 10.59 -13.68 -4.41
CA ILE A 112 10.23 -14.86 -3.59
C ILE A 112 8.72 -15.11 -3.43
N PHE A 113 7.87 -14.15 -3.80
CA PHE A 113 6.44 -14.18 -3.50
C PHE A 113 5.59 -14.73 -4.65
N ASN A 114 4.75 -15.71 -4.35
CA ASN A 114 3.81 -16.31 -5.29
C ASN A 114 2.35 -15.97 -4.92
N LEU A 115 1.75 -15.01 -5.63
CA LEU A 115 0.38 -14.58 -5.36
C LEU A 115 -0.66 -15.70 -5.55
N GLY A 116 -0.46 -16.58 -6.53
CA GLY A 116 -1.39 -17.66 -6.83
C GLY A 116 -1.47 -18.74 -5.73
N GLU A 117 -0.38 -18.94 -5.00
CA GLU A 117 -0.37 -19.81 -3.80
C GLU A 117 -1.02 -19.09 -2.61
N VAL A 118 -0.64 -17.84 -2.36
CA VAL A 118 -1.15 -17.03 -1.26
C VAL A 118 -2.67 -16.90 -1.27
N VAL A 119 -3.27 -16.71 -2.45
CA VAL A 119 -4.73 -16.63 -2.63
C VAL A 119 -5.45 -17.91 -2.19
N LYS A 120 -4.81 -19.08 -2.31
CA LYS A 120 -5.40 -20.38 -1.94
C LYS A 120 -5.28 -20.68 -0.45
N GLU A 121 -4.24 -20.16 0.19
CA GLU A 121 -3.91 -20.49 1.58
C GLU A 121 -4.50 -19.52 2.59
N LEU A 122 -4.61 -18.23 2.25
CA LEU A 122 -5.16 -17.23 3.16
C LEU A 122 -6.69 -17.31 3.18
N THR A 123 -7.22 -18.05 4.15
CA THR A 123 -8.66 -18.21 4.38
C THR A 123 -9.16 -17.25 5.46
N TYR A 124 -10.35 -16.69 5.24
CA TYR A 124 -11.06 -15.81 6.17
C TYR A 124 -12.51 -15.66 5.68
N ASN A 125 -13.36 -15.04 6.49
CA ASN A 125 -14.72 -14.64 6.14
C ASN A 125 -14.71 -13.21 5.59
N PRO A 126 -14.88 -12.98 4.27
CA PRO A 126 -14.83 -11.65 3.70
C PRO A 126 -15.93 -10.76 4.25
N CYS A 127 -15.55 -9.60 4.78
CA CYS A 127 -16.49 -8.60 5.29
C CYS A 127 -15.85 -7.22 5.18
N PRO A 128 -16.56 -6.19 4.71
CA PRO A 128 -16.03 -4.83 4.74
C PRO A 128 -15.87 -4.34 6.19
N PRO A 129 -14.94 -3.41 6.46
CA PRO A 129 -14.84 -2.73 7.76
C PRO A 129 -16.18 -2.15 8.22
N ASN A 130 -16.57 -2.47 9.45
CA ASN A 130 -17.79 -1.94 10.06
C ASN A 130 -17.65 -0.46 10.45
N GLN A 131 -18.77 0.19 10.78
CA GLN A 131 -18.80 1.63 11.09
C GLN A 131 -17.91 1.99 12.29
N ASP A 132 -17.83 1.12 13.30
CA ASP A 132 -17.01 1.36 14.49
C ASP A 132 -15.52 1.39 14.15
N LEU A 133 -15.06 0.44 13.32
CA LEU A 133 -13.67 0.40 12.84
C LEU A 133 -13.37 1.63 11.97
N ILE A 134 -14.28 2.02 11.08
CA ILE A 134 -14.13 3.24 10.27
C ILE A 134 -14.05 4.48 11.15
N ALA A 135 -14.91 4.61 12.17
CA ALA A 135 -14.91 5.73 13.10
C ALA A 135 -13.59 5.80 13.89
N LYS A 136 -13.11 4.65 14.38
CA LYS A 136 -11.83 4.51 15.09
C LYS A 136 -10.65 4.97 14.24
N VAL A 137 -10.56 4.49 12.99
CA VAL A 137 -9.49 4.86 12.06
C VAL A 137 -9.59 6.34 11.66
N ASN A 138 -10.79 6.84 11.40
CA ASN A 138 -10.99 8.25 11.04
C ASN A 138 -10.61 9.18 12.22
N GLY A 139 -10.93 8.79 13.45
CA GLY A 139 -10.50 9.50 14.66
C GLY A 139 -8.97 9.56 14.77
N ALA A 140 -8.27 8.46 14.48
CA ALA A 140 -6.80 8.43 14.46
C ALA A 140 -6.18 9.28 13.34
N HIS A 141 -6.90 9.45 12.23
CA HIS A 141 -6.47 10.24 11.07
C HIS A 141 -6.52 11.77 11.33
N GLY A 142 -7.30 12.19 12.34
CA GLY A 142 -7.37 13.56 12.83
C GLY A 142 -8.00 14.52 11.81
N ALA A 143 -7.34 15.66 11.57
CA ALA A 143 -7.85 16.70 10.66
C ALA A 143 -7.82 16.30 9.19
N LYS A 144 -6.95 15.36 8.80
CA LYS A 144 -7.01 14.75 7.47
C LYS A 144 -8.09 13.68 7.53
N GLN A 145 -8.99 13.63 6.56
CA GLN A 145 -9.96 12.54 6.49
C GLN A 145 -9.38 11.35 5.74
N ILE A 146 -9.64 10.14 6.24
CA ILE A 146 -9.36 8.92 5.49
C ILE A 146 -10.30 8.85 4.27
N ASN A 147 -9.82 8.32 3.17
CA ASN A 147 -10.68 7.99 2.04
C ASN A 147 -11.53 6.75 2.36
N ILE A 148 -12.68 6.96 3.01
CA ILE A 148 -13.58 5.88 3.45
C ILE A 148 -14.09 5.00 2.31
N LYS A 149 -14.14 5.52 1.06
CA LYS A 149 -14.56 4.72 -0.11
C LYS A 149 -13.63 3.53 -0.33
N GLY A 150 -12.33 3.70 -0.06
CA GLY A 150 -11.33 2.63 -0.16
C GLY A 150 -11.49 1.52 0.88
N ASN A 151 -12.39 1.68 1.86
CA ASN A 151 -12.77 0.67 2.84
C ASN A 151 -14.28 0.39 2.84
N SER A 152 -15.01 0.76 1.77
CA SER A 152 -16.43 0.43 1.61
C SER A 152 -16.67 -1.02 1.16
N PHE A 153 -15.59 -1.72 0.80
CA PHE A 153 -15.55 -3.10 0.40
C PHE A 153 -14.37 -3.80 1.09
N ASP A 154 -14.43 -5.13 1.13
CA ASP A 154 -13.32 -5.99 1.51
C ASP A 154 -12.39 -6.19 0.29
N LEU A 155 -11.07 -6.04 0.46
CA LEU A 155 -10.12 -6.36 -0.60
C LEU A 155 -9.87 -7.87 -0.66
N ALA A 156 -10.24 -8.55 -1.73
CA ALA A 156 -9.85 -9.95 -1.92
C ALA A 156 -8.31 -10.08 -1.84
N ILE A 157 -7.79 -11.27 -1.48
CA ILE A 157 -6.34 -11.47 -1.27
C ILE A 157 -5.52 -10.99 -2.49
N GLU A 158 -5.99 -11.29 -3.69
CA GLU A 158 -5.36 -10.84 -4.94
C GLU A 158 -5.33 -9.31 -5.05
N GLU A 159 -6.43 -8.65 -4.70
CA GLU A 159 -6.57 -7.18 -4.75
C GLU A 159 -5.67 -6.52 -3.70
N LEU A 160 -5.65 -7.06 -2.48
CA LEU A 160 -4.83 -6.58 -1.36
C LEU A 160 -3.34 -6.60 -1.73
N PHE A 161 -2.83 -7.75 -2.15
CA PHE A 161 -1.40 -7.87 -2.48
C PHE A 161 -1.03 -7.13 -3.76
N THR A 162 -1.91 -7.10 -4.78
CA THR A 162 -1.68 -6.28 -5.97
C THR A 162 -1.63 -4.79 -5.61
N SER A 163 -2.54 -4.32 -4.75
CA SER A 163 -2.55 -2.92 -4.29
C SER A 163 -1.31 -2.59 -3.47
N ILE A 164 -0.93 -3.47 -2.53
CA ILE A 164 0.31 -3.33 -1.75
C ILE A 164 1.51 -3.16 -2.68
N LYS A 165 1.65 -4.02 -3.70
CA LYS A 165 2.77 -3.96 -4.65
C LYS A 165 3.01 -2.54 -5.16
N TRP A 166 1.95 -1.90 -5.65
CA TRP A 166 2.04 -0.60 -6.31
C TRP A 166 2.13 0.55 -5.30
N ILE A 167 1.42 0.46 -4.17
CA ILE A 167 1.45 1.49 -3.13
C ILE A 167 2.84 1.56 -2.47
N VAL A 168 3.46 0.42 -2.14
CA VAL A 168 4.81 0.44 -1.55
C VAL A 168 5.88 0.82 -2.57
N LEU A 169 5.67 0.52 -3.86
CA LEU A 169 6.56 0.95 -4.93
C LEU A 169 6.50 2.46 -5.15
N GLN A 170 5.33 3.09 -4.97
CA GLN A 170 5.21 4.55 -4.96
C GLN A 170 6.14 5.18 -3.91
N GLU A 171 6.15 4.62 -2.70
CA GLU A 171 7.00 5.10 -1.61
C GLU A 171 8.49 4.89 -1.90
N ASP A 172 8.86 3.75 -2.48
CA ASP A 172 10.25 3.45 -2.87
C ASP A 172 10.74 4.29 -4.06
N ILE A 173 9.86 4.72 -4.95
CA ILE A 173 10.21 5.68 -6.01
C ILE A 173 10.42 7.09 -5.44
N ASN A 174 9.52 7.52 -4.54
CA ASN A 174 9.59 8.84 -3.91
C ASN A 174 10.77 8.98 -2.93
N TYR A 175 11.06 7.92 -2.19
CA TYR A 175 12.08 7.86 -1.14
C TYR A 175 12.90 6.57 -1.25
N PRO A 176 13.78 6.44 -2.26
CA PRO A 176 14.42 5.18 -2.60
C PRO A 176 15.41 4.67 -1.56
N ILE A 177 15.34 3.36 -1.28
CA ILE A 177 16.30 2.66 -0.41
C ILE A 177 17.74 2.87 -0.89
N SER A 178 17.96 2.86 -2.21
CA SER A 178 19.27 3.11 -2.82
C SER A 178 19.87 4.48 -2.51
N SER A 179 19.05 5.44 -2.06
CA SER A 179 19.49 6.77 -1.61
C SER A 179 19.49 6.93 -0.09
N GLY A 180 19.44 5.83 0.67
CA GLY A 180 19.47 5.84 2.15
C GLY A 180 18.13 6.12 2.84
N PHE A 181 17.04 6.18 2.09
CA PHE A 181 15.69 6.25 2.64
C PHE A 181 15.15 4.88 3.01
N GLU A 182 13.94 4.83 3.57
CA GLU A 182 13.28 3.57 3.92
C GLU A 182 12.59 2.90 2.72
N GLY A 183 12.15 3.69 1.74
CA GLY A 183 11.32 3.24 0.63
C GLY A 183 10.22 2.28 1.08
N ARG A 184 10.10 1.15 0.39
CA ARG A 184 9.08 0.13 0.71
C ARG A 184 9.25 -0.54 2.08
N LYS A 185 10.39 -0.40 2.78
CA LYS A 185 10.57 -0.93 4.14
C LYS A 185 9.58 -0.31 5.12
N MET A 186 9.29 0.98 4.96
CA MET A 186 8.41 1.71 5.88
C MET A 186 6.95 1.25 5.75
N PRO A 187 6.32 1.21 4.56
CA PRO A 187 4.98 0.68 4.40
C PRO A 187 4.81 -0.75 4.94
N PHE A 188 5.72 -1.68 4.60
CA PHE A 188 5.65 -3.05 5.10
C PHE A 188 5.74 -3.12 6.63
N ALA A 189 6.58 -2.27 7.25
CA ALA A 189 6.61 -2.16 8.70
C ALA A 189 5.24 -1.75 9.28
N ARG A 190 4.55 -0.79 8.68
CA ARG A 190 3.21 -0.37 9.13
C ARG A 190 2.17 -1.48 8.95
N TYR A 191 2.24 -2.24 7.86
CA TYR A 191 1.34 -3.36 7.62
C TYR A 191 1.52 -4.49 8.64
N ILE A 192 2.76 -4.82 9.00
CA ILE A 192 3.04 -5.85 10.02
C ILE A 192 2.74 -5.31 11.43
N GLU A 193 2.97 -4.03 11.70
CA GLU A 193 2.54 -3.40 12.96
C GLU A 193 1.01 -3.50 13.15
N ALA A 194 0.22 -3.37 12.08
CA ALA A 194 -1.24 -3.56 12.15
C ALA A 194 -1.60 -4.97 12.65
N ILE A 195 -0.91 -6.00 12.13
CA ILE A 195 -1.06 -7.39 12.59
C ILE A 195 -0.63 -7.51 14.05
N TYR A 196 0.51 -6.95 14.44
CA TYR A 196 0.99 -6.98 15.82
C TYR A 196 -0.04 -6.43 16.81
N THR A 197 -0.78 -5.38 16.44
CA THR A 197 -1.84 -4.82 17.31
C THR A 197 -3.09 -5.71 17.47
N THR A 198 -3.18 -6.81 16.72
CA THR A 198 -4.24 -7.83 16.88
C THR A 198 -3.84 -8.95 17.85
N GLU A 199 -2.54 -9.12 18.09
CA GLU A 199 -1.97 -10.17 18.93
C GLU A 199 -1.45 -9.65 20.28
N SER A 200 -1.18 -8.35 20.36
CA SER A 200 -0.62 -7.67 21.52
C SER A 200 -1.45 -6.46 21.91
N ASN A 201 -1.69 -6.27 23.21
CA ASN A 201 -2.39 -5.12 23.77
C ASN A 201 -1.46 -3.92 24.04
N GLU A 202 -0.16 -4.05 23.79
CA GLU A 202 0.83 -3.00 24.05
C GLU A 202 0.74 -1.83 23.06
N ARG A 203 0.10 -2.06 21.91
CA ARG A 203 0.03 -1.13 20.77
C ARG A 203 -1.38 -1.10 20.19
N THR A 204 -1.76 0.01 19.59
CA THR A 204 -3.11 0.21 19.05
C THR A 204 -3.10 0.43 17.54
N LEU A 205 -4.17 0.03 16.87
CA LEU A 205 -4.36 0.30 15.43
C LEU A 205 -4.23 1.80 15.13
N GLU A 206 -4.79 2.66 15.99
CA GLU A 206 -4.72 4.12 15.89
C GLU A 206 -3.27 4.61 15.85
N SER A 207 -2.40 4.02 16.68
CA SER A 207 -0.97 4.35 16.67
C SER A 207 -0.30 3.98 15.34
N VAL A 208 -0.71 2.87 14.72
CA VAL A 208 -0.21 2.47 13.38
C VAL A 208 -0.67 3.47 12.32
N ILE A 209 -1.95 3.86 12.35
CA ILE A 209 -2.50 4.88 11.45
C ILE A 209 -1.75 6.20 11.58
N GLN A 210 -1.54 6.69 12.80
CA GLN A 210 -0.78 7.92 13.06
C GLN A 210 0.67 7.82 12.56
N ARG A 211 1.31 6.66 12.75
CA ARG A 211 2.67 6.40 12.25
C ARG A 211 2.75 6.37 10.72
N ALA A 212 1.70 5.92 10.04
CA ALA A 212 1.61 5.94 8.58
C ALA A 212 1.37 7.35 8.02
N LEU A 213 0.81 8.26 8.83
CA LEU A 213 0.56 9.67 8.46
C LEU A 213 1.69 10.62 8.85
N ALA A 214 2.69 10.14 9.60
CA ALA A 214 3.79 10.94 10.10
C ALA A 214 4.64 11.52 8.97
N HIS A 215 4.99 12.80 9.08
CA HIS A 215 5.92 13.50 8.18
C HIS A 215 7.39 13.32 8.58
N PHE A 216 7.67 12.39 9.48
CA PHE A 216 9.01 12.02 9.95
C PHE A 216 9.10 10.51 10.01
N ARG A 217 10.32 9.96 10.09
CA ARG A 217 10.55 8.51 10.22
C ARG A 217 10.26 8.08 11.67
N PRO A 218 9.15 7.39 11.97
CA PRO A 218 8.88 6.99 13.34
C PRO A 218 9.88 5.91 13.77
N ALA A 219 10.36 5.97 15.01
CA ALA A 219 11.21 4.91 15.56
C ALA A 219 10.49 3.57 15.56
N LEU A 220 11.24 2.48 15.36
CA LEU A 220 10.70 1.13 15.47
C LEU A 220 10.25 0.83 16.89
N TRP A 221 9.23 0.00 17.02
CA TRP A 221 8.82 -0.54 18.30
C TRP A 221 9.87 -1.53 18.80
N LYS A 222 10.28 -1.41 20.06
CA LYS A 222 11.34 -2.27 20.65
C LYS A 222 10.84 -3.68 20.97
N ASP A 223 9.54 -3.79 21.10
CA ASP A 223 8.71 -4.94 21.45
C ASP A 223 8.30 -5.79 20.23
N MET A 224 8.78 -5.46 19.03
CA MET A 224 8.46 -6.16 17.79
C MET A 224 9.74 -6.46 16.99
N ASP A 225 9.78 -7.62 16.34
CA ASP A 225 10.85 -7.98 15.42
C ASP A 225 10.66 -7.33 14.05
N TYR A 226 11.69 -6.63 13.58
CA TYR A 226 11.78 -5.99 12.26
C TYR A 226 12.89 -6.58 11.39
N SER A 227 13.44 -7.74 11.75
CA SER A 227 14.52 -8.43 11.04
C SER A 227 14.24 -8.61 9.55
N PHE A 228 12.97 -8.77 9.17
CA PHE A 228 12.53 -8.89 7.78
C PHE A 228 13.01 -7.73 6.88
N ARG A 229 13.17 -6.52 7.44
CA ARG A 229 13.62 -5.32 6.70
C ARG A 229 15.03 -5.45 6.14
N ASN A 230 15.85 -6.33 6.72
CA ASN A 230 17.21 -6.60 6.26
C ASN A 230 17.24 -7.32 4.90
N TYR A 231 16.14 -7.99 4.53
CA TYR A 231 15.99 -8.69 3.25
C TYR A 231 15.42 -7.81 2.14
N ILE A 232 14.99 -6.59 2.47
CA ILE A 232 14.46 -5.62 1.50
C ILE A 232 15.62 -4.75 0.99
N ARG A 233 15.84 -4.77 -0.33
CA ARG A 233 16.94 -4.06 -1.01
C ARG A 233 16.46 -3.05 -2.04
#